data_AF-A0A418IM12-F1
#
_entry.id   AF-A0A418IM12-F1
#
_cell.length_a   1.000
_cell.length_b   1.000
_cell.length_c   1.000
_cell.angle_alpha   90.00
_cell.angle_beta   90.00
_cell.angle_gamma   90.00
#
_symmetry.space_group_name_H-M   'P 1'
#
loop_
_entity.id
_entity.type
_entity.pdbx_description
1 polymer ?
#
loop_
_entity_poly.entity_id
_entity_poly.type
_entity_poly.pdbx_seq_one_letter_code
_entity_poly.pdbx_strand_id
1 'polypeptide(L)'
;MSRQTETLEQEMSENFDYLEAAETVEPEVELEQETIDEMKSGSELLVESLANEKVDFIFGYPGGAVLPLYDTFYEGKIKHILARHEQGATHAAEGYARVSGNTGVVVVTSGPGATNAITGIADAYSDSLPLVVITGQVATPGIGKDAFQEADLLSMTTPITKHNYQVKNVNDIPKIIHEAFYIANSGRKGPVVIDFPKDMGILSTNAQTTNEIELPGYTVPNQPAKEDIQKLRDYLKSSKKPVVLSGAGINHAKANDVFTEFINRHQLPVVSTLLGLGAIPYENPYFLGMGGMHGSYASNMALTECDLLINFGSRFDDRLASNPDEFAPNAKIVHVDIDPSEINKIIKVDLGIVADCKATLEALLDFDSYSIKHGSWLETCNENKVNQPFAYQEDEQGVFSKPQRTIEYIGEITNGDAIVTTDVGQHQMWVAQYYPFKDHGQLVTSGGLGTMGFGIPAAIGAKLAEPDKTVICFVGDGGFQMTNQEMAILEEYNLDIKIVIVNNGTLGMVKQWQDKFFNKRFSHSVFNGQPNFLKIAEAYNVKGYIVDDPAQLEQQIDAAFQHDGPALIDVRISPIEPVTPMVPSGKANHEMEGLL
;
A
#
# COMPACT_ATOMS: atom_id res chain seq x y z
N MET A 1 83.36 16.40 -15.33
CA MET A 1 82.26 17.26 -14.85
C MET A 1 82.70 18.73 -14.93
N SER A 2 82.62 19.34 -16.12
CA SER A 2 82.70 20.82 -16.28
C SER A 2 82.46 21.31 -17.72
N ARG A 3 82.34 20.42 -18.72
CA ARG A 3 82.03 20.79 -20.13
C ARG A 3 80.77 20.14 -20.72
N GLN A 4 79.89 19.63 -19.88
CA GLN A 4 78.57 19.11 -20.30
C GLN A 4 77.40 19.87 -19.65
N THR A 5 77.68 20.89 -18.84
CA THR A 5 76.67 21.71 -18.18
C THR A 5 76.41 23.03 -18.91
N GLU A 6 77.36 23.55 -19.68
CA GLU A 6 77.20 24.85 -20.39
C GLU A 6 76.41 24.75 -21.71
N THR A 7 76.31 23.57 -22.33
CA THR A 7 75.53 23.39 -23.58
C THR A 7 74.05 23.10 -23.36
N LEU A 8 73.62 22.76 -22.13
CA LEU A 8 72.21 22.51 -21.80
C LEU A 8 71.47 23.77 -21.34
N GLU A 9 72.18 24.78 -20.82
CA GLU A 9 71.55 26.05 -20.42
C GLU A 9 71.25 26.97 -21.62
N GLN A 10 71.99 26.86 -22.73
CA GLN A 10 71.71 27.65 -23.94
C GLN A 10 70.50 27.13 -24.75
N GLU A 11 70.31 25.81 -24.87
CA GLU A 11 69.14 25.24 -25.56
C GLU A 11 67.83 25.38 -24.76
N MET A 12 67.91 25.58 -23.44
CA MET A 12 66.72 25.84 -22.60
C MET A 12 66.26 27.29 -22.61
N SER A 13 67.09 28.27 -23.02
CA SER A 13 66.67 29.69 -23.06
C SER A 13 65.99 30.08 -24.36
N GLU A 14 66.28 29.43 -25.49
CA GLU A 14 65.68 29.78 -26.80
C GLU A 14 64.28 29.16 -27.04
N ASN A 15 63.83 28.24 -26.18
CA ASN A 15 62.47 27.68 -26.24
C ASN A 15 61.47 28.35 -25.28
N PHE A 16 61.91 29.33 -24.48
CA PHE A 16 61.00 30.09 -23.60
C PHE A 16 60.35 31.30 -24.29
N ASP A 17 60.87 31.76 -25.44
CA ASP A 17 60.32 32.91 -26.18
C ASP A 17 59.25 32.53 -27.22
N TYR A 18 58.90 31.24 -27.37
CA TYR A 18 57.83 30.79 -28.27
C TYR A 18 56.55 30.31 -27.55
N LEU A 19 56.49 30.43 -26.22
CA LEU A 19 55.32 30.08 -25.41
C LEU A 19 54.69 31.30 -24.71
N GLU A 20 54.98 32.51 -25.19
CA GLU A 20 54.35 33.76 -24.74
C GLU A 20 53.30 34.32 -25.74
N ALA A 21 52.79 33.47 -26.66
CA ALA A 21 51.73 33.84 -27.58
C ALA A 21 50.76 32.68 -27.82
N ALA A 22 50.12 32.23 -26.76
CA ALA A 22 48.81 31.60 -26.86
C ALA A 22 47.93 32.28 -25.83
N GLU A 23 47.18 33.29 -26.26
CA GLU A 23 46.02 33.77 -25.52
C GLU A 23 45.17 32.55 -25.17
N THR A 24 45.18 32.18 -23.90
CA THR A 24 44.12 31.37 -23.32
C THR A 24 42.87 32.23 -23.41
N VAL A 25 42.11 32.06 -24.49
CA VAL A 25 40.71 32.46 -24.52
C VAL A 25 39.99 31.51 -23.56
N GLU A 26 40.07 31.83 -22.27
CA GLU A 26 39.05 31.36 -21.34
C GLU A 26 37.74 31.98 -21.81
N PRO A 27 36.69 31.18 -22.08
CA PRO A 27 35.38 31.76 -22.25
C PRO A 27 34.95 32.28 -20.87
N GLU A 28 35.24 33.55 -20.59
CA GLU A 28 34.55 34.31 -19.54
C GLU A 28 33.11 34.46 -20.00
N VAL A 29 32.28 33.50 -19.60
CA VAL A 29 30.84 33.71 -19.54
C VAL A 29 30.62 34.57 -18.30
N GLU A 30 30.65 35.90 -18.48
CA GLU A 30 30.11 36.83 -17.47
C GLU A 30 28.61 36.51 -17.32
N LEU A 31 28.28 35.66 -16.35
CA LEU A 31 26.91 35.51 -15.88
C LEU A 31 26.55 36.78 -15.10
N GLU A 32 25.39 37.36 -15.40
CA GLU A 32 24.88 38.51 -14.64
C GLU A 32 24.75 38.12 -13.16
N GLN A 33 25.09 39.02 -12.24
CA GLN A 33 25.10 38.76 -10.79
C GLN A 33 23.75 38.20 -10.29
N GLU A 34 22.63 38.67 -10.86
CA GLU A 34 21.28 38.15 -10.59
C GLU A 34 21.14 36.65 -10.97
N THR A 35 21.80 36.21 -12.05
CA THR A 35 21.78 34.80 -12.48
C THR A 35 22.57 33.92 -11.51
N ILE A 36 23.64 34.43 -10.91
CA ILE A 36 24.44 33.72 -9.89
C ILE A 36 23.65 33.59 -8.58
N ASP A 37 22.92 34.63 -8.19
CA ASP A 37 22.06 34.64 -7.00
C ASP A 37 20.83 33.72 -7.15
N GLU A 38 20.50 33.29 -8.37
CA GLU A 38 19.41 32.34 -8.68
C GLU A 38 19.87 30.87 -8.85
N MET A 39 21.17 30.58 -8.76
CA MET A 39 21.68 29.21 -8.92
C MET A 39 21.36 28.36 -7.69
N LYS A 40 20.75 27.19 -7.92
CA LYS A 40 20.44 26.20 -6.89
C LYS A 40 21.07 24.87 -7.24
N SER A 41 21.57 24.16 -6.25
CA SER A 41 21.97 22.76 -6.38
C SER A 41 20.78 21.88 -6.74
N GLY A 42 21.01 20.75 -7.40
CA GLY A 42 19.94 19.80 -7.68
C GLY A 42 19.25 19.25 -6.43
N SER A 43 19.95 19.22 -5.29
CA SER A 43 19.33 18.84 -4.01
C SER A 43 18.33 19.90 -3.52
N GLU A 44 18.68 21.18 -3.62
CA GLU A 44 17.76 22.29 -3.32
C GLU A 44 16.55 22.28 -4.27
N LEU A 45 16.78 22.07 -5.57
CA LEU A 45 15.70 21.98 -6.55
C LEU A 45 14.77 20.80 -6.27
N LEU A 46 15.31 19.63 -5.93
CA LEU A 46 14.50 18.47 -5.57
C LEU A 46 13.63 18.77 -4.34
N VAL A 47 14.20 19.37 -3.29
CA VAL A 47 13.46 19.72 -2.07
C VAL A 47 12.38 20.75 -2.36
N GLU A 48 12.67 21.77 -3.16
CA GLU A 48 11.67 22.76 -3.59
C GLU A 48 10.55 22.13 -4.42
N SER A 49 10.88 21.20 -5.33
CA SER A 49 9.87 20.46 -6.08
C SER A 49 9.00 19.58 -5.18
N LEU A 50 9.57 18.87 -4.22
CA LEU A 50 8.79 18.10 -3.23
C LEU A 50 7.90 19.02 -2.37
N ALA A 51 8.38 20.20 -1.99
CA ALA A 51 7.58 21.18 -1.25
C ALA A 51 6.41 21.70 -2.09
N ASN A 52 6.62 21.93 -3.40
CA ASN A 52 5.55 22.32 -4.33
C ASN A 52 4.48 21.23 -4.52
N GLU A 53 4.89 19.96 -4.48
CA GLU A 53 3.99 18.80 -4.42
C GLU A 53 3.30 18.62 -3.06
N LYS A 54 3.58 19.52 -2.09
CA LYS A 54 3.01 19.53 -0.74
C LYS A 54 3.30 18.24 0.03
N VAL A 55 4.53 17.75 -0.09
CA VAL A 55 4.98 16.57 0.65
C VAL A 55 5.08 16.91 2.14
N ASP A 56 4.33 16.19 2.97
CA ASP A 56 4.35 16.35 4.42
C ASP A 56 5.55 15.62 5.05
N PHE A 57 5.81 14.40 4.58
CA PHE A 57 6.81 13.50 5.16
C PHE A 57 7.70 12.86 4.09
N ILE A 58 8.98 12.71 4.43
CA ILE A 58 9.93 11.84 3.72
C ILE A 58 10.23 10.66 4.62
N PHE A 59 9.88 9.46 4.19
CA PHE A 59 10.28 8.22 4.87
C PHE A 59 11.63 7.78 4.30
N GLY A 60 12.66 7.61 5.11
CA GLY A 60 13.97 7.34 4.52
C GLY A 60 15.05 6.80 5.43
N TYR A 61 16.16 6.43 4.79
CA TYR A 61 17.39 6.01 5.44
C TYR A 61 18.60 6.63 4.71
N PRO A 62 19.52 7.35 5.40
CA PRO A 62 20.64 8.03 4.78
C PRO A 62 21.72 7.06 4.30
N GLY A 63 22.50 7.51 3.30
CA GLY A 63 23.70 6.80 2.86
C GLY A 63 24.50 7.61 1.84
N GLY A 64 25.68 7.11 1.48
CA GLY A 64 26.70 7.87 0.74
C GLY A 64 26.21 8.53 -0.57
N ALA A 65 25.37 7.84 -1.33
CA ALA A 65 24.87 8.32 -2.63
C ALA A 65 23.77 9.40 -2.52
N VAL A 66 23.12 9.54 -1.37
CA VAL A 66 22.07 10.55 -1.10
C VAL A 66 22.52 11.61 -0.10
N LEU A 67 23.79 11.63 0.31
CA LEU A 67 24.30 12.63 1.26
C LEU A 67 24.02 14.07 0.84
N PRO A 68 24.15 14.46 -0.46
CA PRO A 68 23.76 15.82 -0.88
C PRO A 68 22.29 16.15 -0.55
N LEU A 69 21.38 15.19 -0.74
CA LEU A 69 19.96 15.38 -0.39
C LEU A 69 19.76 15.53 1.12
N TYR A 70 20.42 14.68 1.91
CA TYR A 70 20.30 14.74 3.37
C TYR A 70 20.93 15.99 3.99
N ASP A 71 21.96 16.55 3.36
CA ASP A 71 22.51 17.86 3.74
C ASP A 71 21.46 18.96 3.56
N THR A 72 20.71 18.95 2.45
CA THR A 72 19.58 19.89 2.24
C THR A 72 18.39 19.60 3.17
N PHE A 73 18.08 18.33 3.48
CA PHE A 73 17.00 17.99 4.40
C PHE A 73 17.23 18.54 5.82
N TYR A 74 18.48 18.80 6.20
CA TYR A 74 18.83 19.39 7.50
C TYR A 74 18.18 20.76 7.74
N GLU A 75 17.84 21.50 6.67
CA GLU A 75 17.11 22.77 6.76
C GLU A 75 15.67 22.62 7.31
N GLY A 76 15.13 21.40 7.31
CA GLY A 76 13.84 21.09 7.93
C GLY A 76 12.60 21.56 7.16
N LYS A 77 12.71 21.76 5.84
CA LYS A 77 11.57 22.15 4.98
C LYS A 77 10.47 21.09 4.92
N ILE A 78 10.85 19.81 4.95
CA ILE A 78 9.96 18.65 4.95
C ILE A 78 10.37 17.75 6.12
N LYS A 79 9.38 17.18 6.83
CA LYS A 79 9.68 16.34 8.00
C LYS A 79 10.20 14.99 7.55
N HIS A 80 11.45 14.68 7.88
CA HIS A 80 12.04 13.37 7.65
C HIS A 80 11.66 12.40 8.77
N ILE A 81 11.27 11.18 8.39
CA ILE A 81 11.02 10.05 9.27
C ILE A 81 12.10 9.00 9.03
N LEU A 82 13.04 8.90 9.96
CA LEU A 82 14.16 7.98 9.86
C LEU A 82 13.73 6.56 10.22
N ALA A 83 13.63 5.68 9.22
CA ALA A 83 13.31 4.27 9.42
C ALA A 83 14.48 3.48 10.04
N ARG A 84 14.27 2.25 10.50
CA ARG A 84 15.35 1.33 10.91
C ARG A 84 15.78 0.38 9.80
N HIS A 85 14.97 0.26 8.75
CA HIS A 85 15.29 -0.44 7.51
C HIS A 85 14.55 0.20 6.33
N GLU A 86 15.11 0.16 5.11
CA GLU A 86 14.48 0.78 3.93
C GLU A 86 13.14 0.14 3.56
N GLN A 87 12.97 -1.16 3.84
CA GLN A 87 11.67 -1.83 3.74
C GLN A 87 10.63 -1.24 4.72
N GLY A 88 11.06 -0.85 5.92
CA GLY A 88 10.21 -0.15 6.88
C GLY A 88 9.80 1.23 6.36
N ALA A 89 10.73 1.96 5.74
CA ALA A 89 10.46 3.26 5.12
C ALA A 89 9.41 3.15 4.00
N THR A 90 9.52 2.17 3.11
CA THR A 90 8.56 1.97 2.01
C THR A 90 7.18 1.57 2.53
N HIS A 91 7.08 0.62 3.45
CA HIS A 91 5.79 0.22 4.02
C HIS A 91 5.15 1.31 4.88
N ALA A 92 5.93 2.17 5.55
CA ALA A 92 5.39 3.37 6.21
C ALA A 92 4.83 4.38 5.20
N ALA A 93 5.53 4.62 4.09
CA ALA A 93 5.00 5.45 3.02
C ALA A 93 3.71 4.87 2.39
N GLU A 94 3.60 3.54 2.29
CA GLU A 94 2.38 2.86 1.86
C GLU A 94 1.20 3.08 2.82
N GLY A 95 1.43 2.90 4.13
CA GLY A 95 0.42 3.18 5.16
C GLY A 95 -0.04 4.64 5.14
N TYR A 96 0.90 5.57 5.00
CA TYR A 96 0.63 6.99 4.85
C TYR A 96 -0.23 7.28 3.61
N ALA A 97 0.17 6.74 2.46
CA ALA A 97 -0.52 6.97 1.18
C ALA A 97 -1.94 6.42 1.17
N ARG A 98 -2.16 5.26 1.81
CA ARG A 98 -3.48 4.61 1.88
C ARG A 98 -4.48 5.42 2.71
N VAL A 99 -4.04 5.98 3.84
CA VAL A 99 -4.90 6.72 4.76
C VAL A 99 -5.13 8.16 4.29
N SER A 100 -4.07 8.89 3.96
CA SER A 100 -4.17 10.29 3.51
C SER A 100 -4.79 10.42 2.10
N GLY A 101 -4.51 9.44 1.24
CA GLY A 101 -4.75 9.53 -0.21
C GLY A 101 -3.72 10.38 -0.96
N ASN A 102 -2.70 10.89 -0.26
CA ASN A 102 -1.55 11.62 -0.81
C ASN A 102 -0.46 10.64 -1.27
N THR A 103 0.47 11.10 -2.10
CA THR A 103 1.61 10.29 -2.56
C THR A 103 2.62 10.11 -1.41
N GLY A 104 2.97 8.86 -1.10
CA GLY A 104 4.03 8.54 -0.15
C GLY A 104 5.41 8.77 -0.75
N VAL A 105 6.31 9.47 -0.04
CA VAL A 105 7.67 9.76 -0.53
C VAL A 105 8.70 8.97 0.25
N VAL A 106 9.55 8.25 -0.49
CA VAL A 106 10.63 7.45 0.08
C VAL A 106 11.97 7.94 -0.42
N VAL A 107 12.96 8.12 0.47
CA VAL A 107 14.34 8.48 0.08
C VAL A 107 15.34 7.52 0.71
N VAL A 108 16.00 6.72 -0.13
CA VAL A 108 17.00 5.71 0.27
C VAL A 108 18.27 5.82 -0.54
N THR A 109 19.37 5.26 -0.05
CA THR A 109 20.67 5.30 -0.75
C THR A 109 20.76 4.30 -1.91
N SER A 110 21.89 4.28 -2.62
CA SER A 110 22.15 3.37 -3.73
C SER A 110 22.39 1.92 -3.27
N GLY A 111 22.52 1.00 -4.22
CA GLY A 111 22.92 -0.38 -3.93
C GLY A 111 22.00 -1.05 -2.92
N PRO A 112 22.49 -1.42 -1.71
CA PRO A 112 21.68 -2.14 -0.72
C PRO A 112 20.43 -1.37 -0.29
N GLY A 113 20.49 -0.04 -0.13
CA GLY A 113 19.33 0.73 0.32
C GLY A 113 18.20 0.70 -0.70
N ALA A 114 18.55 0.87 -1.98
CA ALA A 114 17.65 0.73 -3.11
C ALA A 114 17.08 -0.70 -3.22
N THR A 115 17.91 -1.74 -3.09
CA THR A 115 17.42 -3.13 -3.18
C THR A 115 16.54 -3.54 -2.00
N ASN A 116 16.76 -2.99 -0.82
CA ASN A 116 15.92 -3.23 0.36
C ASN A 116 14.52 -2.61 0.21
N ALA A 117 14.37 -1.58 -0.63
CA ALA A 117 13.08 -0.94 -0.91
C ALA A 117 12.20 -1.73 -1.89
N ILE A 118 12.76 -2.68 -2.65
CA ILE A 118 12.08 -3.39 -3.75
C ILE A 118 10.79 -4.08 -3.30
N THR A 119 10.77 -4.70 -2.12
CA THR A 119 9.56 -5.38 -1.63
C THR A 119 8.40 -4.41 -1.42
N GLY A 120 8.64 -3.23 -0.82
CA GLY A 120 7.58 -2.23 -0.66
C GLY A 120 7.17 -1.58 -1.98
N ILE A 121 8.10 -1.42 -2.94
CA ILE A 121 7.76 -0.99 -4.31
C ILE A 121 6.80 -2.02 -4.96
N ALA A 122 7.11 -3.31 -4.87
CA ALA A 122 6.26 -4.36 -5.43
C ALA A 122 4.89 -4.47 -4.74
N ASP A 123 4.85 -4.26 -3.43
CA ASP A 123 3.61 -4.27 -2.64
C ASP A 123 2.68 -3.14 -3.07
N ALA A 124 3.20 -1.91 -3.07
CA ALA A 124 2.49 -0.74 -3.52
C ALA A 124 1.97 -0.83 -4.95
N TYR A 125 2.76 -1.40 -5.86
CA TYR A 125 2.31 -1.63 -7.24
C TYR A 125 1.15 -2.62 -7.30
N SER A 126 1.23 -3.70 -6.52
CA SER A 126 0.19 -4.72 -6.46
C SER A 126 -1.13 -4.17 -5.90
N ASP A 127 -1.05 -3.33 -4.86
CA ASP A 127 -2.18 -2.73 -4.16
C ASP A 127 -2.61 -1.36 -4.68
N SER A 128 -1.96 -0.86 -5.74
CA SER A 128 -2.26 0.42 -6.39
C SER A 128 -2.11 1.62 -5.43
N LEU A 129 -1.00 1.68 -4.70
CA LEU A 129 -0.66 2.79 -3.80
C LEU A 129 0.27 3.81 -4.49
N PRO A 130 -0.01 5.12 -4.40
CA PRO A 130 0.82 6.14 -5.00
C PRO A 130 2.08 6.36 -4.16
N LEU A 131 3.24 5.99 -4.69
CA LEU A 131 4.54 6.36 -4.10
C LEU A 131 5.47 6.99 -5.12
N VAL A 132 6.34 7.86 -4.63
CA VAL A 132 7.53 8.33 -5.33
C VAL A 132 8.73 7.89 -4.51
N VAL A 133 9.51 6.95 -5.06
CA VAL A 133 10.67 6.37 -4.40
C VAL A 133 11.93 6.90 -5.05
N ILE A 134 12.63 7.77 -4.33
CA ILE A 134 13.89 8.37 -4.75
C ILE A 134 15.02 7.51 -4.19
N THR A 135 15.80 6.94 -5.10
CA THR A 135 16.98 6.14 -4.74
C THR A 135 18.23 6.88 -5.15
N GLY A 136 19.19 7.01 -4.25
CA GLY A 136 20.52 7.48 -4.63
C GLY A 136 21.15 6.56 -5.65
N GLN A 137 22.04 7.11 -6.46
CA GLN A 137 22.87 6.35 -7.39
C GLN A 137 24.32 6.83 -7.30
N VAL A 138 25.24 5.96 -7.73
CA VAL A 138 26.62 6.39 -7.99
C VAL A 138 26.65 7.57 -8.97
N ALA A 139 27.72 8.35 -8.96
CA ALA A 139 27.80 9.49 -9.88
C ALA A 139 27.71 9.01 -11.34
N THR A 140 27.13 9.82 -12.21
CA THR A 140 26.86 9.46 -13.62
C THR A 140 28.05 8.78 -14.33
N PRO A 141 29.32 9.24 -14.19
CA PRO A 141 30.46 8.58 -14.83
C PRO A 141 30.79 7.18 -14.29
N GLY A 142 30.28 6.81 -13.12
CA GLY A 142 30.44 5.51 -12.48
C GLY A 142 29.39 4.48 -12.84
N ILE A 143 28.26 4.90 -13.45
CA ILE A 143 27.18 4.00 -13.85
C ILE A 143 27.67 3.05 -14.96
N GLY A 144 27.32 1.76 -14.83
CA GLY A 144 27.71 0.65 -15.68
C GLY A 144 29.13 0.14 -15.45
N LYS A 145 29.77 0.42 -14.31
CA LYS A 145 31.19 0.11 -14.06
C LYS A 145 31.43 -0.75 -12.82
N ASP A 146 30.39 -1.35 -12.26
CA ASP A 146 30.45 -2.09 -11.00
C ASP A 146 31.03 -1.23 -9.87
N ALA A 147 30.62 0.04 -9.83
CA ALA A 147 31.08 0.97 -8.83
C ALA A 147 30.61 0.55 -7.42
N PHE A 148 31.28 1.06 -6.39
CA PHE A 148 30.90 0.77 -5.01
C PHE A 148 29.45 1.21 -4.73
N GLN A 149 28.64 0.27 -4.22
CA GLN A 149 27.20 0.44 -3.99
C GLN A 149 26.39 0.81 -5.25
N GLU A 150 26.83 0.39 -6.44
CA GLU A 150 26.02 0.44 -7.65
C GLU A 150 25.07 -0.76 -7.72
N ALA A 151 23.83 -0.52 -8.15
CA ALA A 151 22.89 -1.56 -8.56
C ALA A 151 22.03 -1.04 -9.73
N ASP A 152 21.70 -1.92 -10.68
CA ASP A 152 20.78 -1.62 -11.78
C ASP A 152 19.33 -1.67 -11.30
N LEU A 153 18.97 -0.67 -10.50
CA LEU A 153 17.65 -0.60 -9.88
C LEU A 153 16.53 -0.42 -10.91
N LEU A 154 16.79 0.30 -12.00
CA LEU A 154 15.79 0.59 -13.02
C LEU A 154 15.31 -0.72 -13.68
N SER A 155 16.24 -1.61 -14.05
CA SER A 155 15.86 -2.92 -14.58
C SER A 155 15.13 -3.77 -13.54
N MET A 156 15.56 -3.73 -12.27
CA MET A 156 14.93 -4.50 -11.19
C MET A 156 13.50 -4.03 -10.88
N THR A 157 13.21 -2.73 -11.04
CA THR A 157 11.93 -2.12 -10.63
C THR A 157 10.95 -1.90 -11.77
N THR A 158 11.40 -1.93 -13.03
CA THR A 158 10.53 -1.79 -14.22
C THR A 158 9.23 -2.62 -14.19
N PRO A 159 9.22 -3.92 -13.81
CA PRO A 159 7.99 -4.72 -13.80
C PRO A 159 7.07 -4.43 -12.60
N ILE A 160 7.52 -3.64 -11.64
CA ILE A 160 6.84 -3.36 -10.37
C ILE A 160 6.68 -1.86 -10.12
N THR A 161 6.75 -1.04 -11.16
CA THR A 161 6.50 0.40 -11.09
C THR A 161 5.62 0.84 -12.25
N LYS A 162 4.94 1.97 -12.09
CA LYS A 162 4.23 2.62 -13.20
C LYS A 162 5.21 3.27 -14.17
N HIS A 163 6.30 3.81 -13.65
CA HIS A 163 7.34 4.45 -14.42
C HIS A 163 8.64 4.54 -13.61
N ASN A 164 9.75 4.65 -14.32
CA ASN A 164 11.08 4.83 -13.76
C ASN A 164 11.81 5.98 -14.46
N TYR A 165 12.52 6.81 -13.69
CA TYR A 165 13.39 7.87 -14.19
C TYR A 165 14.83 7.62 -13.77
N GLN A 166 15.79 7.98 -14.62
CA GLN A 166 17.18 8.21 -14.21
C GLN A 166 17.52 9.67 -14.49
N VAL A 167 17.83 10.43 -13.45
CA VAL A 167 18.18 11.83 -13.60
C VAL A 167 19.57 11.93 -14.23
N LYS A 168 19.66 12.55 -15.42
CA LYS A 168 20.93 12.73 -16.17
C LYS A 168 21.34 14.18 -16.33
N ASN A 169 20.43 15.10 -16.05
CA ASN A 169 20.63 16.53 -16.14
C ASN A 169 19.92 17.21 -14.98
N VAL A 170 20.61 18.11 -14.28
CA VAL A 170 20.09 18.87 -13.15
C VAL A 170 18.88 19.74 -13.52
N ASN A 171 18.81 20.22 -14.77
CA ASN A 171 17.69 21.02 -15.27
C ASN A 171 16.37 20.26 -15.33
N ASP A 172 16.42 18.92 -15.41
CA ASP A 172 15.23 18.09 -15.58
C ASP A 172 14.59 17.73 -14.24
N ILE A 173 15.27 17.97 -13.11
CA ILE A 173 14.82 17.57 -11.77
C ILE A 173 13.38 18.05 -11.49
N PRO A 174 13.03 19.34 -11.67
CA PRO A 174 11.69 19.78 -11.31
C PRO A 174 10.60 19.15 -12.16
N LYS A 175 10.86 18.95 -13.46
CA LYS A 175 9.96 18.28 -14.39
C LYS A 175 9.76 16.80 -14.00
N ILE A 176 10.87 16.08 -13.73
CA ILE A 176 10.83 14.66 -13.35
C ILE A 176 10.04 14.46 -12.05
N ILE A 177 10.24 15.31 -11.04
CA ILE A 177 9.47 15.23 -9.80
C ILE A 177 7.97 15.45 -10.08
N HIS A 178 7.61 16.52 -10.79
CA HIS A 178 6.20 16.83 -11.08
C HIS A 178 5.51 15.70 -11.86
N GLU A 179 6.17 15.17 -12.89
CA GLU A 179 5.66 14.03 -13.67
C GLU A 179 5.54 12.76 -12.82
N ALA A 180 6.53 12.47 -11.97
CA ALA A 180 6.50 11.29 -11.12
C ALA A 180 5.31 11.32 -10.15
N PHE A 181 5.00 12.48 -9.55
CA PHE A 181 3.83 12.64 -8.69
C PHE A 181 2.52 12.49 -9.46
N TYR A 182 2.43 13.10 -10.64
CA TYR A 182 1.26 12.96 -11.50
C TYR A 182 1.04 11.51 -11.94
N ILE A 183 2.09 10.81 -12.40
CA ILE A 183 2.00 9.40 -12.80
C ILE A 183 1.64 8.54 -11.58
N ALA A 184 2.28 8.74 -10.42
CA ALA A 184 2.02 7.91 -9.24
C ALA A 184 0.54 7.98 -8.81
N ASN A 185 -0.07 9.17 -8.88
CA ASN A 185 -1.39 9.44 -8.29
C ASN A 185 -2.57 9.51 -9.28
N SER A 186 -2.33 9.40 -10.60
CA SER A 186 -3.39 9.43 -11.62
C SER A 186 -3.68 8.05 -12.22
N GLY A 187 -4.86 7.88 -12.82
CA GLY A 187 -5.34 6.57 -13.31
C GLY A 187 -5.37 5.52 -12.20
N ARG A 188 -4.99 4.27 -12.51
CA ARG A 188 -4.64 3.30 -11.47
C ARG A 188 -3.36 3.75 -10.79
N LYS A 189 -3.44 4.09 -9.51
CA LYS A 189 -2.30 4.57 -8.71
C LYS A 189 -1.22 3.51 -8.58
N GLY A 190 0.02 3.93 -8.29
CA GLY A 190 1.14 3.00 -8.15
C GLY A 190 2.47 3.73 -7.95
N PRO A 191 3.56 3.01 -7.67
CA PRO A 191 4.86 3.59 -7.40
C PRO A 191 5.57 4.05 -8.67
N VAL A 192 6.32 5.15 -8.55
CA VAL A 192 7.30 5.64 -9.52
C VAL A 192 8.67 5.69 -8.85
N VAL A 193 9.70 5.17 -9.51
CA VAL A 193 11.08 5.21 -9.00
C VAL A 193 11.87 6.29 -9.73
N ILE A 194 12.64 7.06 -8.96
CA ILE A 194 13.55 8.08 -9.46
C ILE A 194 14.96 7.72 -9.00
N ASP A 195 15.77 7.20 -9.91
CA ASP A 195 17.18 6.92 -9.70
C ASP A 195 17.98 8.22 -9.82
N PHE A 196 18.58 8.66 -8.72
CA PHE A 196 19.15 10.00 -8.54
C PHE A 196 20.67 9.94 -8.32
N PRO A 197 21.49 10.11 -9.37
CA PRO A 197 22.95 10.14 -9.27
C PRO A 197 23.45 11.23 -8.33
N LYS A 198 24.42 10.90 -7.47
CA LYS A 198 24.92 11.83 -6.44
C LYS A 198 25.46 13.15 -7.01
N ASP A 199 26.00 13.16 -8.22
CA ASP A 199 26.48 14.36 -8.90
C ASP A 199 25.33 15.29 -9.30
N MET A 200 24.15 14.76 -9.62
CA MET A 200 22.96 15.57 -9.89
C MET A 200 22.51 16.36 -8.66
N GLY A 201 22.78 15.87 -7.44
CA GLY A 201 22.51 16.60 -6.20
C GLY A 201 23.46 17.77 -5.92
N ILE A 202 24.64 17.77 -6.55
CA ILE A 202 25.72 18.75 -6.30
C ILE A 202 25.77 19.82 -7.39
N LEU A 203 25.54 19.44 -8.65
CA LEU A 203 25.50 20.38 -9.77
C LEU A 203 24.44 21.45 -9.53
N SER A 204 24.70 22.66 -10.01
CA SER A 204 23.83 23.81 -9.83
C SER A 204 23.29 24.34 -11.15
N THR A 205 22.10 24.92 -11.10
CA THR A 205 21.42 25.55 -12.24
C THR A 205 20.42 26.62 -11.77
N ASN A 206 19.99 27.49 -12.67
CA ASN A 206 18.94 28.47 -12.45
C ASN A 206 17.55 27.96 -12.89
N ALA A 207 17.42 26.65 -13.15
CA ALA A 207 16.14 26.01 -13.49
C ALA A 207 15.10 26.27 -12.39
N GLN A 208 13.88 26.57 -12.81
CA GLN A 208 12.77 26.86 -11.89
C GLN A 208 11.84 25.66 -11.79
N THR A 209 11.09 25.59 -10.70
CA THR A 209 10.03 24.60 -10.57
C THR A 209 8.95 24.83 -11.62
N THR A 210 8.36 23.74 -12.14
CA THR A 210 7.33 23.78 -13.17
C THR A 210 6.06 23.09 -12.70
N ASN A 211 4.91 23.54 -13.23
CA ASN A 211 3.62 22.86 -13.11
C ASN A 211 3.16 22.31 -14.47
N GLU A 212 4.03 22.33 -15.48
CA GLU A 212 3.74 21.81 -16.81
C GLU A 212 4.00 20.30 -16.84
N ILE A 213 3.04 19.54 -17.37
CA ILE A 213 3.12 18.08 -17.51
C ILE A 213 3.30 17.75 -18.99
N GLU A 214 4.39 17.07 -19.33
CA GLU A 214 4.70 16.64 -20.69
C GLU A 214 4.84 15.12 -20.79
N LEU A 215 3.70 14.43 -20.84
CA LEU A 215 3.66 12.96 -20.93
C LEU A 215 2.99 12.47 -22.23
N PRO A 216 3.71 12.48 -23.37
CA PRO A 216 3.16 12.03 -24.65
C PRO A 216 2.61 10.59 -24.57
N GLY A 217 1.34 10.43 -24.93
CA GLY A 217 0.67 9.13 -24.96
C GLY A 217 0.11 8.65 -23.61
N TYR A 218 0.38 9.36 -22.50
CA TYR A 218 -0.24 9.07 -21.22
C TYR A 218 -1.58 9.80 -21.11
N THR A 219 -2.67 9.03 -21.04
CA THR A 219 -4.03 9.58 -20.90
C THR A 219 -4.73 8.88 -19.74
N VAL A 220 -5.46 9.65 -18.94
CA VAL A 220 -6.18 9.15 -17.76
C VAL A 220 -7.67 9.14 -18.10
N PRO A 221 -8.28 7.95 -18.28
CA PRO A 221 -9.73 7.84 -18.39
C PRO A 221 -10.38 8.41 -17.13
N ASN A 222 -11.46 9.16 -17.29
CA ASN A 222 -12.15 9.78 -16.15
C ASN A 222 -13.67 9.56 -16.24
N GLN A 223 -14.29 10.07 -17.31
CA GLN A 223 -15.75 10.04 -17.44
C GLN A 223 -16.24 8.82 -18.23
N PRO A 224 -17.32 8.15 -17.79
CA PRO A 224 -17.93 7.06 -18.54
C PRO A 224 -18.67 7.59 -19.78
N ALA A 225 -18.78 6.76 -20.82
CA ALA A 225 -19.63 7.08 -21.95
C ALA A 225 -21.11 7.00 -21.57
N LYS A 226 -21.93 7.95 -22.03
CA LYS A 226 -23.38 7.99 -21.74
C LYS A 226 -24.11 6.71 -22.17
N GLU A 227 -23.67 6.11 -23.28
CA GLU A 227 -24.23 4.87 -23.81
C GLU A 227 -23.97 3.67 -22.88
N ASP A 228 -22.79 3.61 -22.26
CA ASP A 228 -22.44 2.57 -21.29
C ASP A 228 -23.27 2.70 -20.01
N ILE A 229 -23.45 3.92 -19.52
CA ILE A 229 -24.32 4.21 -18.37
C ILE A 229 -25.77 3.80 -18.66
N GLN A 230 -26.29 4.12 -19.85
CA GLN A 230 -27.63 3.70 -20.25
C GLN A 230 -27.75 2.17 -20.33
N LYS A 231 -26.74 1.49 -20.88
CA LYS A 231 -26.73 0.03 -21.00
C LYS A 231 -26.67 -0.67 -19.63
N LEU A 232 -25.85 -0.16 -18.71
CA LEU A 232 -25.80 -0.64 -17.32
C LEU A 232 -27.16 -0.47 -16.62
N ARG A 233 -27.83 0.67 -16.82
CA ARG A 233 -29.18 0.90 -16.31
C ARG A 233 -30.22 -0.07 -16.84
N ASP A 234 -30.13 -0.42 -18.13
CA ASP A 234 -31.04 -1.40 -18.75
C ASP A 234 -30.81 -2.82 -18.20
N TYR A 235 -29.54 -3.19 -17.94
CA TYR A 235 -29.21 -4.44 -17.26
C TYR A 235 -29.78 -4.46 -15.85
N LEU A 236 -29.55 -3.41 -15.06
CA LEU A 236 -30.10 -3.28 -13.72
C LEU A 236 -31.64 -3.35 -13.73
N LYS A 237 -32.29 -2.78 -14.76
CA LYS A 237 -33.74 -2.82 -14.91
C LYS A 237 -34.34 -4.18 -15.22
N SER A 238 -33.59 -5.02 -15.90
CA SER A 238 -34.05 -6.35 -16.31
C SER A 238 -33.63 -7.46 -15.34
N SER A 239 -32.62 -7.21 -14.51
CA SER A 239 -32.12 -8.14 -13.49
C SER A 239 -33.14 -8.41 -12.40
N LYS A 240 -33.16 -9.66 -11.93
CA LYS A 240 -33.96 -10.09 -10.76
C LYS A 240 -33.07 -10.33 -9.55
N LYS A 241 -31.82 -10.73 -9.76
CA LYS A 241 -30.83 -11.05 -8.73
C LYS A 241 -29.53 -10.25 -8.93
N PRO A 242 -29.56 -8.90 -8.85
CA PRO A 242 -28.34 -8.11 -8.99
C PRO A 242 -27.46 -8.21 -7.75
N VAL A 243 -26.16 -8.16 -7.95
CA VAL A 243 -25.14 -8.05 -6.89
C VAL A 243 -24.12 -7.00 -7.31
N VAL A 244 -23.68 -6.19 -6.34
CA VAL A 244 -22.59 -5.24 -6.52
C VAL A 244 -21.34 -5.78 -5.84
N LEU A 245 -20.22 -5.77 -6.56
CA LEU A 245 -18.91 -6.09 -6.04
C LEU A 245 -18.11 -4.80 -5.84
N SER A 246 -17.78 -4.49 -4.58
CA SER A 246 -16.96 -3.33 -4.20
C SER A 246 -15.48 -3.71 -4.07
N GLY A 247 -14.64 -3.08 -4.89
CA GLY A 247 -13.19 -3.19 -4.79
C GLY A 247 -12.50 -1.94 -4.22
N ALA A 248 -11.18 -1.98 -4.19
CA ALA A 248 -10.34 -0.89 -3.68
C ALA A 248 -10.50 0.41 -4.49
N GLY A 249 -10.89 0.32 -5.77
CA GLY A 249 -11.08 1.50 -6.63
C GLY A 249 -12.13 2.49 -6.09
N ILE A 250 -13.14 2.02 -5.35
CA ILE A 250 -14.10 2.90 -4.66
C ILE A 250 -13.39 3.75 -3.61
N ASN A 251 -12.56 3.11 -2.77
CA ASN A 251 -11.81 3.77 -1.71
C ASN A 251 -10.78 4.75 -2.30
N HIS A 252 -10.04 4.34 -3.34
CA HIS A 252 -9.05 5.21 -4.00
C HIS A 252 -9.68 6.44 -4.67
N ALA A 253 -10.90 6.30 -5.20
CA ALA A 253 -11.67 7.40 -5.79
C ALA A 253 -12.38 8.27 -4.75
N LYS A 254 -12.33 7.91 -3.46
CA LYS A 254 -13.11 8.55 -2.37
C LYS A 254 -14.60 8.61 -2.75
N ALA A 255 -15.13 7.46 -3.19
CA ALA A 255 -16.48 7.31 -3.73
C ALA A 255 -17.48 6.71 -2.72
N ASN A 256 -17.10 6.55 -1.46
CA ASN A 256 -17.86 5.82 -0.43
C ASN A 256 -19.28 6.36 -0.22
N ASP A 257 -19.43 7.69 -0.10
CA ASP A 257 -20.73 8.33 0.09
C ASP A 257 -21.65 8.12 -1.12
N VAL A 258 -21.15 8.40 -2.33
CA VAL A 258 -21.92 8.25 -3.57
C VAL A 258 -22.24 6.79 -3.88
N PHE A 259 -21.33 5.89 -3.53
CA PHE A 259 -21.55 4.45 -3.59
C PHE A 259 -22.68 4.04 -2.63
N THR A 260 -22.60 4.45 -1.37
CA THR A 260 -23.62 4.17 -0.36
C THR A 260 -25.00 4.71 -0.77
N GLU A 261 -25.05 5.92 -1.34
CA GLU A 261 -26.28 6.49 -1.90
C GLU A 261 -26.85 5.62 -3.02
N PHE A 262 -26.02 5.20 -3.97
CA PHE A 262 -26.41 4.31 -5.07
C PHE A 262 -26.96 2.98 -4.56
N ILE A 263 -26.26 2.34 -3.62
CA ILE A 263 -26.69 1.08 -3.02
C ILE A 263 -28.04 1.25 -2.30
N ASN A 264 -28.21 2.30 -1.50
CA ASN A 264 -29.44 2.53 -0.75
C ASN A 264 -30.63 2.88 -1.67
N ARG A 265 -30.41 3.66 -2.73
CA ARG A 265 -31.44 4.05 -3.70
C ARG A 265 -32.01 2.83 -4.44
N HIS A 266 -31.15 1.88 -4.78
CA HIS A 266 -31.50 0.69 -5.56
C HIS A 266 -31.67 -0.59 -4.72
N GLN A 267 -31.39 -0.54 -3.41
CA GLN A 267 -31.49 -1.67 -2.48
C GLN A 267 -30.71 -2.89 -2.98
N LEU A 268 -29.42 -2.70 -3.27
CA LEU A 268 -28.57 -3.69 -3.94
C LEU A 268 -27.69 -4.44 -2.95
N PRO A 269 -27.72 -5.79 -2.91
CA PRO A 269 -26.76 -6.55 -2.11
C PRO A 269 -25.31 -6.23 -2.54
N VAL A 270 -24.44 -6.00 -1.55
CA VAL A 270 -23.04 -5.66 -1.74
C VAL A 270 -22.15 -6.75 -1.18
N VAL A 271 -21.22 -7.21 -2.02
CA VAL A 271 -20.10 -8.06 -1.65
C VAL A 271 -18.83 -7.23 -1.79
N SER A 272 -17.91 -7.34 -0.83
CA SER A 272 -16.62 -6.64 -0.91
C SER A 272 -15.46 -7.59 -1.19
N THR A 273 -14.44 -7.11 -1.90
CA THR A 273 -13.11 -7.72 -1.80
C THR A 273 -12.46 -7.37 -0.47
N LEU A 274 -11.32 -8.00 -0.15
CA LEU A 274 -10.52 -7.64 1.04
C LEU A 274 -10.17 -6.15 1.05
N LEU A 275 -9.58 -5.64 -0.04
CA LEU A 275 -9.15 -4.24 -0.14
C LEU A 275 -10.32 -3.25 -0.36
N GLY A 276 -11.52 -3.77 -0.67
CA GLY A 276 -12.75 -2.98 -0.73
C GLY A 276 -13.42 -2.78 0.63
N LEU A 277 -12.99 -3.49 1.70
CA LEU A 277 -13.61 -3.31 3.02
C LEU A 277 -13.51 -1.84 3.47
N GLY A 278 -14.59 -1.34 4.07
CA GLY A 278 -14.77 0.09 4.33
C GLY A 278 -15.40 0.90 3.19
N ALA A 279 -15.59 0.31 1.99
CA ALA A 279 -16.30 0.95 0.87
C ALA A 279 -17.75 1.35 1.24
N ILE A 280 -18.39 0.54 2.08
CA ILE A 280 -19.72 0.74 2.62
C ILE A 280 -19.69 0.38 4.12
N PRO A 281 -20.45 1.07 5.00
CA PRO A 281 -20.46 0.74 6.42
C PRO A 281 -20.90 -0.70 6.68
N TYR A 282 -20.24 -1.39 7.61
CA TYR A 282 -20.54 -2.78 8.00
C TYR A 282 -22.02 -2.99 8.38
N GLU A 283 -22.62 -2.01 9.04
CA GLU A 283 -24.03 -2.06 9.49
C GLU A 283 -25.04 -1.81 8.36
N ASN A 284 -24.59 -1.47 7.14
CA ASN A 284 -25.50 -1.25 6.03
C ASN A 284 -26.32 -2.54 5.77
N PRO A 285 -27.66 -2.46 5.70
CA PRO A 285 -28.52 -3.64 5.60
C PRO A 285 -28.29 -4.45 4.30
N TYR A 286 -27.65 -3.85 3.30
CA TYR A 286 -27.35 -4.50 2.03
C TYR A 286 -25.94 -5.10 1.97
N PHE A 287 -25.11 -4.91 2.99
CA PHE A 287 -23.76 -5.47 3.02
C PHE A 287 -23.77 -6.95 3.44
N LEU A 288 -23.21 -7.81 2.59
CA LEU A 288 -23.13 -9.26 2.80
C LEU A 288 -21.79 -9.72 3.39
N GLY A 289 -20.80 -8.83 3.47
CA GLY A 289 -19.44 -9.14 3.93
C GLY A 289 -18.44 -9.31 2.78
N MET A 290 -17.22 -9.70 3.15
CA MET A 290 -16.17 -10.05 2.19
C MET A 290 -16.58 -11.30 1.38
N GLY A 291 -16.29 -11.33 0.07
CA GLY A 291 -16.41 -12.52 -0.78
C GLY A 291 -15.09 -13.27 -0.96
N GLY A 292 -15.14 -14.46 -1.56
CA GLY A 292 -13.95 -15.22 -1.94
C GLY A 292 -13.54 -16.30 -0.94
N MET A 293 -12.26 -16.65 -0.96
CA MET A 293 -11.65 -17.79 -0.28
C MET A 293 -12.03 -17.87 1.20
N HIS A 294 -11.95 -16.75 1.94
CA HIS A 294 -12.35 -16.67 3.36
C HIS A 294 -13.53 -15.72 3.58
N GLY A 295 -14.32 -15.49 2.52
CA GLY A 295 -15.49 -14.64 2.57
C GLY A 295 -16.68 -15.27 3.29
N SER A 296 -17.76 -14.51 3.44
CA SER A 296 -18.99 -14.98 4.06
C SER A 296 -19.73 -15.95 3.13
N TYR A 297 -20.51 -16.85 3.72
CA TYR A 297 -21.40 -17.73 2.95
C TYR A 297 -22.37 -16.93 2.09
N ALA A 298 -23.01 -15.91 2.66
CA ALA A 298 -23.95 -15.05 1.96
C ALA A 298 -23.33 -14.37 0.74
N SER A 299 -22.11 -13.84 0.86
CA SER A 299 -21.41 -13.20 -0.25
C SER A 299 -21.10 -14.18 -1.38
N ASN A 300 -20.58 -15.36 -1.06
CA ASN A 300 -20.21 -16.36 -2.07
C ASN A 300 -21.43 -17.00 -2.74
N MET A 301 -22.54 -17.21 -2.03
CA MET A 301 -23.80 -17.63 -2.65
C MET A 301 -24.36 -16.53 -3.56
N ALA A 302 -24.34 -15.27 -3.10
CA ALA A 302 -24.80 -14.14 -3.90
C ALA A 302 -24.02 -14.01 -5.21
N LEU A 303 -22.68 -14.12 -5.16
CA LEU A 303 -21.84 -14.13 -6.36
C LEU A 303 -22.17 -15.28 -7.31
N THR A 304 -22.45 -16.48 -6.78
CA THR A 304 -22.74 -17.67 -7.58
C THR A 304 -24.13 -17.61 -8.24
N GLU A 305 -25.12 -17.09 -7.52
CA GLU A 305 -26.54 -17.14 -7.93
C GLU A 305 -27.04 -15.89 -8.65
N CYS A 306 -26.26 -14.82 -8.69
CA CYS A 306 -26.65 -13.56 -9.31
C CYS A 306 -26.90 -13.72 -10.82
N ASP A 307 -27.80 -12.89 -11.36
CA ASP A 307 -28.06 -12.77 -12.80
C ASP A 307 -27.45 -11.48 -13.39
N LEU A 308 -26.96 -10.60 -12.54
CA LEU A 308 -26.19 -9.41 -12.88
C LEU A 308 -25.15 -9.16 -11.79
N LEU A 309 -23.88 -9.08 -12.17
CA LEU A 309 -22.78 -8.65 -11.33
C LEU A 309 -22.29 -7.29 -11.81
N ILE A 310 -22.32 -6.28 -10.93
CA ILE A 310 -21.76 -4.96 -11.21
C ILE A 310 -20.49 -4.81 -10.37
N ASN A 311 -19.34 -4.90 -11.02
CA ASN A 311 -18.04 -4.78 -10.39
C ASN A 311 -17.51 -3.34 -10.49
N PHE A 312 -17.17 -2.74 -9.35
CA PHE A 312 -16.56 -1.41 -9.27
C PHE A 312 -15.16 -1.51 -8.66
N GLY A 313 -14.13 -1.29 -9.49
CA GLY A 313 -12.76 -1.09 -9.05
C GLY A 313 -12.12 -2.31 -8.38
N SER A 314 -12.40 -3.51 -8.89
CA SER A 314 -11.76 -4.77 -8.49
C SER A 314 -11.28 -5.54 -9.71
N ARG A 315 -10.13 -6.20 -9.57
CA ARG A 315 -9.46 -6.95 -10.65
C ARG A 315 -9.84 -8.44 -10.75
N PHE A 316 -10.85 -8.90 -10.00
CA PHE A 316 -11.23 -10.32 -9.91
C PHE A 316 -10.05 -11.24 -9.56
N ASP A 317 -9.31 -10.91 -8.49
CA ASP A 317 -8.15 -11.71 -8.08
C ASP A 317 -8.52 -13.16 -7.70
N ASP A 318 -7.52 -14.04 -7.67
CA ASP A 318 -7.71 -15.49 -7.43
C ASP A 318 -8.22 -15.83 -6.00
N ARG A 319 -8.09 -14.92 -5.04
CA ARG A 319 -8.67 -15.08 -3.71
C ARG A 319 -10.16 -14.76 -3.73
N LEU A 320 -10.65 -13.93 -4.64
CA LEU A 320 -12.07 -13.70 -4.85
C LEU A 320 -12.69 -14.74 -5.79
N ALA A 321 -12.13 -14.89 -6.98
CA ALA A 321 -12.60 -15.76 -8.06
C ALA A 321 -11.71 -17.01 -8.13
N SER A 322 -11.79 -17.86 -7.10
CA SER A 322 -10.90 -19.03 -6.95
C SER A 322 -11.00 -20.07 -8.06
N ASN A 323 -12.12 -20.08 -8.79
CA ASN A 323 -12.26 -20.76 -10.07
C ASN A 323 -12.91 -19.79 -11.08
N PRO A 324 -12.11 -19.09 -11.92
CA PRO A 324 -12.63 -18.10 -12.87
C PRO A 324 -13.64 -18.67 -13.88
N ASP A 325 -13.50 -19.95 -14.26
CA ASP A 325 -14.40 -20.59 -15.24
C ASP A 325 -15.81 -20.83 -14.69
N GLU A 326 -15.94 -20.91 -13.36
CA GLU A 326 -17.21 -21.11 -12.64
C GLU A 326 -17.61 -19.88 -11.81
N PHE A 327 -16.99 -18.73 -12.05
CA PHE A 327 -17.29 -17.49 -11.35
C PHE A 327 -18.53 -16.81 -11.93
N ALA A 328 -19.53 -16.52 -11.09
CA ALA A 328 -20.79 -15.89 -11.46
C ALA A 328 -21.43 -16.46 -12.75
N PRO A 329 -21.64 -17.80 -12.83
CA PRO A 329 -21.83 -18.53 -14.09
C PRO A 329 -23.11 -18.16 -14.85
N ASN A 330 -24.09 -17.56 -14.18
CA ASN A 330 -25.38 -17.17 -14.76
C ASN A 330 -25.54 -15.65 -14.93
N ALA A 331 -24.51 -14.88 -14.57
CA ALA A 331 -24.61 -13.43 -14.51
C ALA A 331 -24.24 -12.77 -15.84
N LYS A 332 -24.92 -11.66 -16.15
CA LYS A 332 -24.29 -10.61 -16.97
C LYS A 332 -23.28 -9.89 -16.12
N ILE A 333 -22.07 -9.66 -16.63
CA ILE A 333 -20.98 -9.05 -15.86
C ILE A 333 -20.68 -7.67 -16.41
N VAL A 334 -20.79 -6.66 -15.55
CA VAL A 334 -20.34 -5.29 -15.81
C VAL A 334 -19.08 -5.04 -14.99
N HIS A 335 -18.05 -4.49 -15.64
CA HIS A 335 -16.77 -4.19 -14.99
C HIS A 335 -16.41 -2.73 -15.22
N VAL A 336 -16.43 -1.96 -14.14
CA VAL A 336 -15.99 -0.57 -14.08
C VAL A 336 -14.60 -0.55 -13.48
N ASP A 337 -13.60 -0.14 -14.26
CA ASP A 337 -12.23 0.04 -13.80
C ASP A 337 -11.57 1.22 -14.51
N ILE A 338 -10.66 1.90 -13.82
CA ILE A 338 -9.93 3.03 -14.38
C ILE A 338 -8.78 2.58 -15.30
N ASP A 339 -8.27 1.35 -15.10
CA ASP A 339 -7.23 0.73 -15.91
C ASP A 339 -7.85 -0.15 -17.00
N PRO A 340 -7.75 0.24 -18.28
CA PRO A 340 -8.27 -0.56 -19.39
C PRO A 340 -7.65 -1.95 -19.46
N SER A 341 -6.46 -2.18 -18.88
CA SER A 341 -5.79 -3.48 -18.86
C SER A 341 -6.57 -4.51 -18.06
N GLU A 342 -7.36 -4.10 -17.06
CA GLU A 342 -8.11 -4.99 -16.15
C GLU A 342 -9.39 -5.54 -16.79
N ILE A 343 -9.91 -4.87 -17.84
CA ILE A 343 -11.11 -5.31 -18.54
C ILE A 343 -10.82 -6.58 -19.37
N ASN A 344 -11.63 -7.63 -19.19
CA ASN A 344 -11.45 -8.96 -19.80
C ASN A 344 -10.12 -9.67 -19.46
N LYS A 345 -9.39 -9.25 -18.41
CA LYS A 345 -8.12 -9.88 -18.02
C LYS A 345 -8.31 -11.27 -17.43
N ILE A 346 -9.15 -11.38 -16.40
CA ILE A 346 -9.42 -12.64 -15.69
C ILE A 346 -10.80 -13.18 -16.06
N ILE A 347 -11.83 -12.35 -15.91
CA ILE A 347 -13.22 -12.69 -16.24
C ILE A 347 -13.61 -11.94 -17.51
N LYS A 348 -14.22 -12.65 -18.46
CA LYS A 348 -14.81 -12.04 -19.66
C LYS A 348 -16.11 -11.33 -19.29
N VAL A 349 -16.29 -10.10 -19.74
CA VAL A 349 -17.40 -9.23 -19.31
C VAL A 349 -18.35 -8.88 -20.47
N ASP A 350 -19.61 -8.61 -20.14
CA ASP A 350 -20.65 -8.17 -21.10
C ASP A 350 -20.63 -6.65 -21.36
N LEU A 351 -20.08 -5.90 -20.41
CA LEU A 351 -19.88 -4.46 -20.50
C LEU A 351 -18.66 -4.06 -19.67
N GLY A 352 -17.61 -3.56 -20.33
CA GLY A 352 -16.48 -2.90 -19.68
C GLY A 352 -16.64 -1.39 -19.75
N ILE A 353 -16.53 -0.70 -18.61
CA ILE A 353 -16.57 0.76 -18.51
C ILE A 353 -15.21 1.22 -18.02
N VAL A 354 -14.43 1.86 -18.91
CA VAL A 354 -13.10 2.38 -18.56
C VAL A 354 -13.24 3.81 -18.05
N ALA A 355 -13.44 3.96 -16.76
CA ALA A 355 -13.71 5.25 -16.12
C ALA A 355 -13.42 5.20 -14.62
N ASP A 356 -13.37 6.38 -14.00
CA ASP A 356 -13.31 6.49 -12.55
C ASP A 356 -14.62 5.97 -11.92
N CYS A 357 -14.50 5.26 -10.79
CA CYS A 357 -15.63 4.67 -10.10
C CYS A 357 -16.60 5.74 -9.58
N LYS A 358 -16.09 6.85 -9.02
CA LYS A 358 -16.90 7.96 -8.50
C LYS A 358 -17.67 8.61 -9.64
N ALA A 359 -16.99 8.96 -10.73
CA ALA A 359 -17.63 9.54 -11.92
C ALA A 359 -18.72 8.64 -12.49
N THR A 360 -18.49 7.32 -12.48
CA THR A 360 -19.49 6.34 -12.94
C THR A 360 -20.71 6.29 -12.03
N LEU A 361 -20.52 6.30 -10.71
CA LEU A 361 -21.60 6.31 -9.73
C LEU A 361 -22.41 7.61 -9.78
N GLU A 362 -21.75 8.77 -9.88
CA GLU A 362 -22.39 10.07 -10.05
C GLU A 362 -23.26 10.10 -11.33
N ALA A 363 -22.74 9.60 -12.45
CA ALA A 363 -23.49 9.50 -13.70
C ALA A 363 -24.71 8.55 -13.61
N LEU A 364 -24.63 7.49 -12.79
CA LEU A 364 -25.76 6.60 -12.53
C LEU A 364 -26.85 7.27 -11.68
N LEU A 365 -26.48 8.21 -10.80
CA LEU A 365 -27.39 8.92 -9.90
C LEU A 365 -28.06 10.16 -10.51
N ASP A 366 -27.53 10.70 -11.62
CA ASP A 366 -28.02 11.92 -12.28
C ASP A 366 -29.40 11.77 -12.96
N PHE A 367 -29.87 10.54 -13.19
CA PHE A 367 -31.15 10.30 -13.86
C PHE A 367 -32.35 10.20 -12.91
N ASP A 368 -33.53 10.60 -13.40
CA ASP A 368 -34.80 10.58 -12.66
C ASP A 368 -35.06 9.26 -11.90
N SER A 369 -35.52 9.40 -10.66
CA SER A 369 -35.63 8.33 -9.66
C SER A 369 -36.58 7.21 -10.09
N TYR A 370 -36.05 6.05 -10.47
CA TYR A 370 -36.76 4.77 -10.37
C TYR A 370 -35.96 3.87 -9.44
N SER A 371 -36.60 3.47 -8.33
CA SER A 371 -36.08 2.43 -7.46
C SER A 371 -36.61 1.10 -7.97
N ILE A 372 -35.71 0.18 -8.29
CA ILE A 372 -36.06 -1.20 -8.61
C ILE A 372 -35.78 -2.00 -7.37
N LYS A 373 -36.81 -2.61 -6.81
CA LYS A 373 -36.71 -3.34 -5.56
C LYS A 373 -36.64 -4.83 -5.84
N HIS A 374 -35.61 -5.47 -5.31
CA HIS A 374 -35.34 -6.91 -5.46
C HIS A 374 -35.71 -7.66 -4.18
N GLY A 375 -36.93 -7.42 -3.65
CA GLY A 375 -37.33 -7.86 -2.31
C GLY A 375 -37.12 -9.36 -2.04
N SER A 376 -37.54 -10.23 -2.96
CA SER A 376 -37.35 -11.67 -2.81
C SER A 376 -35.88 -12.08 -2.85
N TRP A 377 -35.05 -11.37 -3.63
CA TRP A 377 -33.62 -11.65 -3.70
C TRP A 377 -32.90 -11.20 -2.43
N LEU A 378 -33.24 -10.02 -1.92
CA LEU A 378 -32.74 -9.51 -0.64
C LEU A 378 -33.08 -10.45 0.52
N GLU A 379 -34.30 -11.00 0.53
CA GLU A 379 -34.72 -12.00 1.51
C GLU A 379 -33.82 -13.24 1.45
N THR A 380 -33.58 -13.81 0.26
CA THR A 380 -32.65 -14.94 0.08
C THR A 380 -31.22 -14.61 0.56
N CYS A 381 -30.67 -13.45 0.19
CA CYS A 381 -29.34 -13.05 0.65
C CYS A 381 -29.27 -12.91 2.18
N ASN A 382 -30.30 -12.34 2.79
CA ASN A 382 -30.36 -12.16 4.23
C ASN A 382 -30.58 -13.48 4.97
N GLU A 383 -31.40 -14.39 4.44
CA GLU A 383 -31.55 -15.75 4.97
C GLU A 383 -30.20 -16.47 4.99
N ASN A 384 -29.42 -16.40 3.90
CA ASN A 384 -28.08 -16.97 3.86
C ASN A 384 -27.15 -16.33 4.92
N LYS A 385 -27.23 -15.02 5.12
CA LYS A 385 -26.43 -14.29 6.13
C LYS A 385 -26.77 -14.72 7.56
N VAL A 386 -28.06 -14.89 7.85
CA VAL A 386 -28.56 -15.28 9.18
C VAL A 386 -28.36 -16.76 9.48
N ASN A 387 -28.52 -17.63 8.47
CA ASN A 387 -28.40 -19.08 8.65
C ASN A 387 -26.95 -19.55 8.71
N GLN A 388 -26.03 -18.82 8.06
CA GLN A 388 -24.61 -19.16 7.98
C GLN A 388 -23.73 -17.91 8.21
N PRO A 389 -23.81 -17.28 9.40
CA PRO A 389 -22.94 -16.17 9.78
C PRO A 389 -21.48 -16.64 9.94
N PHE A 390 -20.55 -15.69 10.01
CA PHE A 390 -19.25 -16.00 10.59
C PHE A 390 -19.46 -16.45 12.04
N ALA A 391 -18.87 -17.58 12.39
CA ALA A 391 -18.98 -18.15 13.71
C ALA A 391 -17.70 -18.90 14.05
N TYR A 392 -17.45 -18.97 15.36
CA TYR A 392 -16.35 -19.70 15.95
C TYR A 392 -16.84 -20.40 17.21
N GLN A 393 -16.23 -21.53 17.54
CA GLN A 393 -16.55 -22.25 18.76
C GLN A 393 -15.70 -21.71 19.91
N GLU A 394 -16.33 -21.52 21.07
CA GLU A 394 -15.61 -21.23 22.31
C GLU A 394 -14.61 -22.34 22.64
N ASP A 395 -13.54 -21.98 23.35
CA ASP A 395 -12.64 -23.00 23.90
C ASP A 395 -13.29 -23.63 25.13
N GLU A 396 -13.81 -24.86 24.99
CA GLU A 396 -14.47 -25.59 26.08
C GLU A 396 -13.58 -25.75 27.33
N GLN A 397 -12.26 -25.74 27.15
CA GLN A 397 -11.30 -25.85 28.25
C GLN A 397 -10.95 -24.50 28.87
N GLY A 398 -11.30 -23.39 28.22
CA GLY A 398 -11.00 -22.03 28.65
C GLY A 398 -9.51 -21.75 28.76
N VAL A 399 -8.68 -22.37 27.91
CA VAL A 399 -7.22 -22.28 27.97
C VAL A 399 -6.69 -21.17 27.07
N PHE A 400 -7.27 -21.01 25.89
CA PHE A 400 -6.79 -20.07 24.87
C PHE A 400 -7.80 -18.98 24.55
N SER A 401 -7.29 -17.76 24.37
CA SER A 401 -8.13 -16.65 23.90
C SER A 401 -8.54 -16.91 22.44
N LYS A 402 -9.75 -16.46 22.08
CA LYS A 402 -10.20 -16.52 20.68
C LYS A 402 -9.73 -15.28 19.93
N PRO A 403 -9.02 -15.43 18.79
CA PRO A 403 -8.62 -14.27 17.99
C PRO A 403 -9.84 -13.49 17.49
N GLN A 404 -10.93 -14.19 17.15
CA GLN A 404 -12.19 -13.60 16.74
C GLN A 404 -12.76 -12.68 17.82
N ARG A 405 -12.91 -13.19 19.06
CA ARG A 405 -13.39 -12.38 20.20
C ARG A 405 -12.48 -11.17 20.48
N THR A 406 -11.17 -11.35 20.37
CA THR A 406 -10.18 -10.26 20.55
C THR A 406 -10.46 -9.12 19.57
N ILE A 407 -10.68 -9.44 18.30
CA ILE A 407 -10.93 -8.46 17.23
C ILE A 407 -12.31 -7.82 17.40
N GLU A 408 -13.35 -8.60 17.70
CA GLU A 408 -14.71 -8.10 17.95
C GLU A 408 -14.71 -7.10 19.12
N TYR A 409 -14.10 -7.47 20.25
CA TYR A 409 -14.04 -6.60 21.42
C TYR A 409 -13.28 -5.30 21.14
N ILE A 410 -12.16 -5.38 20.41
CA ILE A 410 -11.46 -4.17 19.97
C ILE A 410 -12.34 -3.32 19.04
N GLY A 411 -13.11 -3.94 18.15
CA GLY A 411 -14.12 -3.27 17.34
C GLY A 411 -15.20 -2.58 18.19
N GLU A 412 -15.67 -3.23 19.25
CA GLU A 412 -16.65 -2.68 20.20
C GLU A 412 -16.11 -1.43 20.91
N ILE A 413 -14.95 -1.51 21.55
CA ILE A 413 -14.40 -0.39 22.34
C ILE A 413 -13.94 0.78 21.48
N THR A 414 -13.59 0.53 20.21
CA THR A 414 -13.26 1.58 19.24
C THR A 414 -14.47 2.07 18.44
N ASN A 415 -15.66 1.51 18.68
CA ASN A 415 -16.85 1.70 17.87
C ASN A 415 -16.61 1.48 16.37
N GLY A 416 -15.66 0.63 15.97
CA GLY A 416 -15.29 0.42 14.57
C GLY A 416 -14.68 1.65 13.88
N ASP A 417 -14.29 2.69 14.62
CA ASP A 417 -13.81 3.98 14.06
C ASP A 417 -12.29 4.04 13.88
N ALA A 418 -11.56 3.07 14.43
CA ALA A 418 -10.10 3.01 14.34
C ALA A 418 -9.60 2.69 12.92
N ILE A 419 -8.39 3.15 12.62
CA ILE A 419 -7.60 2.66 11.50
C ILE A 419 -6.93 1.36 11.95
N VAL A 420 -7.11 0.32 11.17
CA VAL A 420 -6.63 -1.03 11.44
C VAL A 420 -5.61 -1.42 10.39
N THR A 421 -4.37 -1.58 10.82
CA THR A 421 -3.35 -2.20 9.98
C THR A 421 -3.25 -3.69 10.29
N THR A 422 -2.89 -4.48 9.29
CA THR A 422 -2.64 -5.90 9.49
C THR A 422 -1.34 -6.33 8.82
N ASP A 423 -0.66 -7.28 9.45
CA ASP A 423 0.28 -8.14 8.74
C ASP A 423 -0.47 -9.23 7.94
N VAL A 424 0.23 -10.24 7.43
CA VAL A 424 -0.33 -11.26 6.53
C VAL A 424 -0.42 -12.62 7.20
N GLY A 425 -1.59 -13.26 7.13
CA GLY A 425 -1.82 -14.60 7.70
C GLY A 425 -3.26 -14.84 8.14
N GLN A 426 -3.45 -15.70 9.15
CA GLN A 426 -4.80 -15.98 9.67
C GLN A 426 -5.42 -14.76 10.36
N HIS A 427 -4.61 -14.01 11.13
CA HIS A 427 -5.06 -12.77 11.80
C HIS A 427 -5.59 -11.73 10.82
N GLN A 428 -4.97 -11.58 9.65
CA GLN A 428 -5.47 -10.73 8.56
C GLN A 428 -6.89 -11.10 8.16
N MET A 429 -7.16 -12.40 7.99
CA MET A 429 -8.49 -12.88 7.60
C MET A 429 -9.50 -12.72 8.74
N TRP A 430 -9.12 -13.02 9.99
CA TRP A 430 -10.01 -12.79 11.12
C TRP A 430 -10.33 -11.30 11.29
N VAL A 431 -9.38 -10.39 11.06
CA VAL A 431 -9.64 -8.94 11.08
C VAL A 431 -10.64 -8.57 9.99
N ALA A 432 -10.45 -9.06 8.76
CA ALA A 432 -11.36 -8.84 7.64
C ALA A 432 -12.78 -9.40 7.88
N GLN A 433 -12.90 -10.48 8.65
CA GLN A 433 -14.18 -11.13 8.97
C GLN A 433 -14.93 -10.46 10.13
N TYR A 434 -14.21 -10.05 11.18
CA TYR A 434 -14.80 -9.71 12.48
C TYR A 434 -14.66 -8.24 12.89
N TYR A 435 -13.80 -7.44 12.27
CA TYR A 435 -13.73 -6.01 12.58
C TYR A 435 -14.82 -5.22 11.83
N PRO A 436 -15.63 -4.38 12.51
CA PRO A 436 -16.78 -3.72 11.90
C PRO A 436 -16.38 -2.40 11.21
N PHE A 437 -15.70 -2.48 10.06
CA PHE A 437 -15.30 -1.30 9.28
C PHE A 437 -16.49 -0.41 8.90
N LYS A 438 -16.36 0.89 9.11
CA LYS A 438 -17.40 1.90 8.87
C LYS A 438 -17.12 2.83 7.70
N ASP A 439 -15.85 3.05 7.37
CA ASP A 439 -15.45 4.11 6.44
C ASP A 439 -14.20 3.75 5.63
N HIS A 440 -13.88 4.58 4.63
CA HIS A 440 -12.73 4.43 3.75
C HIS A 440 -11.40 4.49 4.49
N GLY A 441 -10.39 3.81 3.96
CA GLY A 441 -9.02 3.91 4.45
C GLY A 441 -8.80 3.35 5.86
N GLN A 442 -9.82 2.76 6.49
CA GLN A 442 -9.69 2.14 7.80
C GLN A 442 -8.88 0.84 7.74
N LEU A 443 -9.02 0.03 6.68
CA LEU A 443 -8.21 -1.18 6.53
C LEU A 443 -6.92 -0.88 5.76
N VAL A 444 -5.79 -1.08 6.43
CA VAL A 444 -4.44 -0.92 5.87
C VAL A 444 -3.72 -2.28 5.90
N THR A 445 -3.82 -3.02 4.80
CA THR A 445 -3.23 -4.35 4.67
C THR A 445 -2.55 -4.50 3.33
N SER A 446 -1.50 -5.33 3.28
CA SER A 446 -0.97 -5.89 2.02
C SER A 446 -1.88 -7.01 1.53
N GLY A 447 -2.60 -6.77 0.43
CA GLY A 447 -3.54 -7.74 -0.14
C GLY A 447 -2.97 -8.49 -1.34
N GLY A 448 -2.47 -7.74 -2.31
CA GLY A 448 -2.08 -8.24 -3.62
C GLY A 448 -0.77 -9.02 -3.62
N LEU A 449 0.26 -8.52 -2.92
CA LEU A 449 1.53 -9.22 -2.78
C LEU A 449 1.54 -10.14 -1.54
N GLY A 450 0.87 -9.72 -0.46
CA GLY A 450 0.80 -10.50 0.78
C GLY A 450 2.13 -10.48 1.54
N THR A 451 2.70 -9.30 1.74
CA THR A 451 4.00 -9.11 2.38
C THR A 451 3.94 -9.21 3.90
N MET A 452 4.57 -10.26 4.45
CA MET A 452 4.79 -10.34 5.89
C MET A 452 5.77 -9.27 6.38
N GLY A 453 5.52 -8.68 7.56
CA GLY A 453 6.27 -7.55 8.10
C GLY A 453 5.72 -6.18 7.70
N PHE A 454 4.60 -6.13 6.98
CA PHE A 454 3.96 -4.88 6.55
C PHE A 454 3.33 -4.09 7.71
N GLY A 455 2.73 -4.79 8.68
CA GLY A 455 1.78 -4.22 9.65
C GLY A 455 2.32 -3.04 10.48
N ILE A 456 3.48 -3.20 11.14
CA ILE A 456 4.05 -2.17 12.03
C ILE A 456 4.49 -0.92 11.25
N PRO A 457 5.33 -1.02 10.20
CA PRO A 457 5.67 0.16 9.41
C PRO A 457 4.44 0.86 8.82
N ALA A 458 3.47 0.12 8.28
CA ALA A 458 2.26 0.71 7.74
C ALA A 458 1.43 1.43 8.82
N ALA A 459 1.40 0.93 10.06
CA ALA A 459 0.76 1.60 11.18
C ALA A 459 1.40 2.95 11.50
N ILE A 460 2.73 3.04 11.45
CA ILE A 460 3.48 4.29 11.62
C ILE A 460 3.04 5.31 10.56
N GLY A 461 3.02 4.90 9.29
CA GLY A 461 2.54 5.74 8.20
C GLY A 461 1.09 6.21 8.38
N ALA A 462 0.21 5.29 8.74
CA ALA A 462 -1.21 5.57 8.99
C ALA A 462 -1.40 6.57 10.14
N LYS A 463 -0.67 6.41 11.25
CA LYS A 463 -0.75 7.32 12.41
C LYS A 463 -0.20 8.71 12.08
N LEU A 464 0.82 8.79 11.23
CA LEU A 464 1.35 10.08 10.76
C LEU A 464 0.36 10.80 9.81
N ALA A 465 -0.40 10.05 9.01
CA ALA A 465 -1.45 10.60 8.16
C ALA A 465 -2.64 11.12 8.98
N GLU A 466 -3.03 10.42 10.05
CA GLU A 466 -4.17 10.76 10.91
C GLU A 466 -3.76 10.71 12.40
N PRO A 467 -3.08 11.74 12.92
CA PRO A 467 -2.52 11.75 14.27
C PRO A 467 -3.55 11.59 15.39
N ASP A 468 -4.79 12.04 15.16
CA ASP A 468 -5.86 12.02 16.16
C ASP A 468 -6.66 10.70 16.15
N LYS A 469 -6.53 9.88 15.10
CA LYS A 469 -7.24 8.60 15.02
C LYS A 469 -6.53 7.53 15.87
N THR A 470 -7.33 6.66 16.48
CA THR A 470 -6.80 5.43 17.07
C THR A 470 -6.30 4.53 15.96
N VAL A 471 -5.06 4.04 16.09
CA VAL A 471 -4.44 3.10 15.14
C VAL A 471 -4.14 1.80 15.85
N ILE A 472 -4.66 0.70 15.31
CA ILE A 472 -4.45 -0.65 15.81
C ILE A 472 -3.70 -1.45 14.75
N CYS A 473 -2.66 -2.17 15.17
CA CYS A 473 -1.85 -3.00 14.28
C CYS A 473 -1.97 -4.46 14.69
N PHE A 474 -2.74 -5.25 13.95
CA PHE A 474 -2.84 -6.70 14.19
C PHE A 474 -1.74 -7.43 13.42
N VAL A 475 -0.88 -8.14 14.15
CA VAL A 475 0.24 -8.88 13.55
C VAL A 475 0.23 -10.33 14.03
N GLY A 476 0.72 -11.23 13.20
CA GLY A 476 1.11 -12.57 13.64
C GLY A 476 2.47 -12.54 14.33
N ASP A 477 2.73 -13.49 15.21
CA ASP A 477 4.03 -13.69 15.88
C ASP A 477 5.19 -13.90 14.90
N GLY A 478 4.95 -14.54 13.75
CA GLY A 478 5.95 -14.67 12.68
C GLY A 478 6.20 -13.36 11.94
N GLY A 479 5.14 -12.61 11.62
CA GLY A 479 5.23 -11.33 10.90
C GLY A 479 5.84 -10.21 11.73
N PHE A 480 5.48 -10.13 13.02
CA PHE A 480 6.09 -9.24 14.00
C PHE A 480 7.62 -9.33 14.00
N GLN A 481 8.17 -10.54 13.87
CA GLN A 481 9.62 -10.75 13.89
C GLN A 481 10.35 -10.19 12.66
N MET A 482 9.66 -9.87 11.56
CA MET A 482 10.28 -9.39 10.33
C MET A 482 10.65 -7.90 10.40
N THR A 483 9.85 -7.08 11.08
CA THR A 483 10.02 -5.61 11.09
C THR A 483 9.83 -4.96 12.47
N ASN A 484 9.92 -5.73 13.57
CA ASN A 484 9.77 -5.20 14.94
C ASN A 484 10.70 -4.01 15.26
N GLN A 485 11.85 -3.89 14.59
CA GLN A 485 12.79 -2.80 14.80
C GLN A 485 12.17 -1.43 14.53
N GLU A 486 11.13 -1.34 13.70
CA GLU A 486 10.45 -0.07 13.43
C GLU A 486 9.68 0.45 14.65
N MET A 487 9.47 -0.36 15.70
CA MET A 487 8.97 0.15 16.98
C MET A 487 9.84 1.25 17.59
N ALA A 488 11.12 1.33 17.22
CA ALA A 488 12.00 2.44 17.61
C ALA A 488 11.45 3.83 17.21
N ILE A 489 10.60 3.90 16.18
CA ILE A 489 9.99 5.13 15.69
C ILE A 489 8.82 5.58 16.58
N LEU A 490 8.15 4.64 17.26
CA LEU A 490 6.94 4.95 18.02
C LEU A 490 7.23 5.94 19.15
N GLU A 491 8.26 5.68 19.94
CA GLU A 491 8.67 6.59 21.01
C GLU A 491 9.26 7.89 20.44
N GLU A 492 10.10 7.81 19.40
CA GLU A 492 10.78 8.97 18.80
C GLU A 492 9.79 10.03 18.29
N TYR A 493 8.65 9.59 17.76
CA TYR A 493 7.62 10.49 17.22
C TYR A 493 6.34 10.53 18.07
N ASN A 494 6.36 9.94 19.28
CA ASN A 494 5.21 9.84 20.19
C ASN A 494 3.94 9.30 19.50
N LEU A 495 4.08 8.20 18.77
CA LEU A 495 3.00 7.58 18.00
C LEU A 495 2.27 6.57 18.88
N ASP A 496 1.08 6.96 19.35
CA ASP A 496 0.20 6.06 20.07
C ASP A 496 -0.45 5.02 19.13
N ILE A 497 0.25 3.91 18.93
CA ILE A 497 -0.19 2.75 18.15
C ILE A 497 -0.36 1.56 19.09
N LYS A 498 -1.51 0.88 18.99
CA LYS A 498 -1.79 -0.35 19.75
C LYS A 498 -1.47 -1.56 18.89
N ILE A 499 -0.34 -2.22 19.16
CA ILE A 499 0.11 -3.42 18.44
C ILE A 499 -0.49 -4.65 19.14
N VAL A 500 -1.23 -5.47 18.40
CA VAL A 500 -1.85 -6.71 18.90
C VAL A 500 -1.20 -7.88 18.19
N ILE A 501 -0.38 -8.64 18.91
CA ILE A 501 0.17 -9.90 18.40
C ILE A 501 -0.88 -10.98 18.63
N VAL A 502 -1.39 -11.55 17.53
CA VAL A 502 -2.20 -12.77 17.56
C VAL A 502 -1.25 -13.95 17.55
N ASN A 503 -0.84 -14.39 18.75
CA ASN A 503 0.27 -15.31 18.94
C ASN A 503 -0.21 -16.75 19.07
N ASN A 504 0.05 -17.55 18.04
CA ASN A 504 -0.29 -18.97 18.00
C ASN A 504 0.94 -19.88 17.94
N GLY A 505 2.16 -19.33 18.03
CA GLY A 505 3.41 -20.08 17.98
C GLY A 505 3.73 -20.71 16.62
N THR A 506 3.08 -20.26 15.54
CA THR A 506 3.16 -20.90 14.23
C THR A 506 3.03 -19.90 13.08
N LEU A 507 3.49 -20.29 11.89
CA LEU A 507 3.06 -19.66 10.63
C LEU A 507 1.66 -20.18 10.28
N GLY A 508 0.65 -19.68 11.02
CA GLY A 508 -0.69 -20.28 11.10
C GLY A 508 -1.37 -20.56 9.75
N MET A 509 -1.28 -19.62 8.79
CA MET A 509 -1.86 -19.82 7.46
C MET A 509 -1.18 -20.99 6.73
N VAL A 510 0.15 -21.01 6.70
CA VAL A 510 0.93 -22.12 6.09
C VAL A 510 0.62 -23.45 6.81
N LYS A 511 0.54 -23.42 8.14
CA LYS A 511 0.24 -24.61 8.94
C LYS A 511 -1.17 -25.15 8.67
N GLN A 512 -2.18 -24.29 8.54
CA GLN A 512 -3.56 -24.70 8.18
C GLN A 512 -3.58 -25.42 6.83
N TRP A 513 -2.84 -24.93 5.83
CA TRP A 513 -2.71 -25.59 4.53
C TRP A 513 -1.98 -26.93 4.63
N GLN A 514 -0.93 -27.01 5.45
CA GLN A 514 -0.21 -28.27 5.71
C GLN A 514 -1.08 -29.31 6.42
N ASP A 515 -1.92 -28.88 7.37
CA ASP A 515 -2.89 -29.74 8.06
C ASP A 515 -3.89 -30.34 7.06
N LYS A 516 -4.47 -29.48 6.23
CA LYS A 516 -5.56 -29.84 5.31
C LYS A 516 -5.12 -30.61 4.06
N PHE A 517 -4.02 -30.20 3.43
CA PHE A 517 -3.63 -30.69 2.11
C PHE A 517 -2.34 -31.54 2.10
N PHE A 518 -1.57 -31.56 3.19
CA PHE A 518 -0.25 -32.21 3.22
C PHE A 518 -0.08 -33.19 4.38
N ASN A 519 -1.14 -33.91 4.75
CA ASN A 519 -1.11 -34.98 5.76
C ASN A 519 -0.52 -34.54 7.11
N LYS A 520 -0.77 -33.30 7.54
CA LYS A 520 -0.27 -32.73 8.80
C LYS A 520 1.26 -32.72 8.91
N ARG A 521 1.95 -32.63 7.78
CA ARG A 521 3.42 -32.51 7.73
C ARG A 521 3.81 -31.06 7.95
N PHE A 522 3.91 -30.65 9.22
CA PHE A 522 4.23 -29.29 9.61
C PHE A 522 5.71 -28.93 9.37
N SER A 523 6.07 -28.71 8.11
CA SER A 523 7.44 -28.36 7.70
C SER A 523 7.70 -26.89 7.93
N HIS A 524 8.55 -26.57 8.92
CA HIS A 524 9.06 -25.22 9.22
C HIS A 524 7.97 -24.14 9.40
N SER A 525 6.79 -24.57 9.87
CA SER A 525 5.64 -23.70 10.15
C SER A 525 5.30 -23.61 11.63
N VAL A 526 6.07 -24.28 12.49
CA VAL A 526 5.91 -24.27 13.95
C VAL A 526 7.21 -23.75 14.57
N PHE A 527 7.11 -22.78 15.46
CA PHE A 527 8.26 -22.26 16.17
C PHE A 527 8.62 -23.19 17.34
N ASN A 528 9.87 -23.65 17.40
CA ASN A 528 10.38 -24.43 18.54
C ASN A 528 10.70 -23.55 19.76
N GLY A 529 10.70 -22.23 19.57
CA GLY A 529 10.88 -21.22 20.59
C GLY A 529 10.65 -19.85 19.96
N GLN A 530 10.17 -18.91 20.76
CA GLN A 530 9.97 -17.51 20.36
C GLN A 530 10.77 -16.60 21.29
N PRO A 531 11.20 -15.42 20.83
CA PRO A 531 11.75 -14.44 21.74
C PRO A 531 10.66 -13.95 22.71
N ASN A 532 11.07 -13.34 23.82
CA ASN A 532 10.12 -12.68 24.71
C ASN A 532 9.71 -11.33 24.09
N PHE A 533 8.52 -11.28 23.50
CA PHE A 533 8.02 -10.08 22.81
C PHE A 533 7.83 -8.88 23.76
N LEU A 534 7.45 -9.10 25.01
CA LEU A 534 7.32 -8.02 26.01
C LEU A 534 8.68 -7.37 26.31
N LYS A 535 9.76 -8.15 26.42
CA LYS A 535 11.12 -7.61 26.60
C LYS A 535 11.63 -6.89 25.35
N ILE A 536 11.23 -7.34 24.16
CA ILE A 536 11.53 -6.60 22.91
C ILE A 536 10.79 -5.26 22.93
N ALA A 537 9.50 -5.24 23.28
CA ALA A 537 8.72 -4.03 23.40
C ALA A 537 9.35 -3.06 24.41
N GLU A 538 9.72 -3.56 25.60
CA GLU A 538 10.41 -2.79 26.64
C GLU A 538 11.72 -2.18 26.13
N ALA A 539 12.49 -2.90 25.31
CA ALA A 539 13.73 -2.39 24.72
C ALA A 539 13.52 -1.21 23.75
N TYR A 540 12.29 -1.04 23.22
CA TYR A 540 11.88 0.10 22.40
C TYR A 540 10.99 1.10 23.16
N ASN A 541 10.90 1.00 24.49
CA ASN A 541 10.02 1.81 25.34
C ASN A 541 8.51 1.65 25.05
N VAL A 542 8.11 0.55 24.40
CA VAL A 542 6.70 0.21 24.16
C VAL A 542 6.16 -0.59 25.33
N LYS A 543 5.00 -0.19 25.87
CA LYS A 543 4.42 -0.88 27.02
C LYS A 543 3.85 -2.25 26.64
N GLY A 544 4.41 -3.31 27.22
CA GLY A 544 3.95 -4.69 27.00
C GLY A 544 2.79 -5.11 27.90
N TYR A 545 1.80 -5.77 27.32
CA TYR A 545 0.67 -6.47 27.94
C TYR A 545 0.62 -7.90 27.42
N ILE A 546 0.11 -8.81 28.24
CA ILE A 546 -0.02 -10.21 27.90
C ILE A 546 -1.44 -10.68 28.22
N VAL A 547 -2.02 -11.43 27.29
CA VAL A 547 -3.28 -12.15 27.49
C VAL A 547 -3.00 -13.64 27.31
N ASP A 548 -2.82 -14.34 28.43
CA ASP A 548 -2.63 -15.79 28.47
C ASP A 548 -3.71 -16.53 29.28
N ASP A 549 -4.72 -15.78 29.74
CA ASP A 549 -5.96 -16.29 30.34
C ASP A 549 -7.15 -15.62 29.63
N PRO A 550 -8.05 -16.39 28.98
CA PRO A 550 -9.22 -15.84 28.30
C PRO A 550 -10.12 -14.98 29.19
N ALA A 551 -10.17 -15.29 30.50
CA ALA A 551 -10.98 -14.52 31.46
C ALA A 551 -10.46 -13.09 31.69
N GLN A 552 -9.21 -12.81 31.30
CA GLN A 552 -8.57 -11.50 31.44
C GLN A 552 -8.48 -10.72 30.13
N LEU A 553 -8.98 -11.28 29.01
CA LEU A 553 -8.86 -10.70 27.67
C LEU A 553 -9.30 -9.24 27.63
N GLU A 554 -10.54 -8.98 28.03
CA GLU A 554 -11.13 -7.64 27.99
C GLU A 554 -10.40 -6.67 28.93
N GLN A 555 -10.11 -7.10 30.16
CA GLN A 555 -9.40 -6.29 31.16
C GLN A 555 -8.01 -5.85 30.67
N GLN A 556 -7.24 -6.75 30.05
CA GLN A 556 -5.89 -6.45 29.57
C GLN A 556 -5.92 -5.55 28.34
N ILE A 557 -6.90 -5.74 27.45
CA ILE A 557 -7.13 -4.85 26.31
C ILE A 557 -7.49 -3.45 26.82
N ASP A 558 -8.45 -3.33 27.75
CA ASP A 558 -8.82 -2.05 28.36
C ASP A 558 -7.61 -1.34 28.97
N ALA A 559 -6.78 -2.06 29.71
CA ALA A 559 -5.57 -1.49 30.31
C ALA A 559 -4.58 -0.96 29.27
N ALA A 560 -4.43 -1.66 28.14
CA ALA A 560 -3.57 -1.23 27.04
C ALA A 560 -4.12 -0.01 26.28
N PHE A 561 -5.45 0.08 26.12
CA PHE A 561 -6.10 1.24 25.49
C PHE A 561 -6.16 2.46 26.40
N GLN A 562 -6.19 2.28 27.73
CA GLN A 562 -6.11 3.37 28.72
C GLN A 562 -4.69 3.92 28.89
N HIS A 563 -3.67 3.19 28.42
CA HIS A 563 -2.30 3.68 28.43
C HIS A 563 -2.11 4.78 27.38
N ASP A 564 -1.65 5.94 27.84
CA ASP A 564 -1.23 7.05 26.98
C ASP A 564 0.15 6.73 26.39
N GLY A 565 0.19 6.35 25.11
CA GLY A 565 1.40 5.92 24.40
C GLY A 565 1.32 4.51 23.79
N PRO A 566 2.34 4.13 23.00
CA PRO A 566 2.35 2.87 22.26
C PRO A 566 2.30 1.65 23.19
N ALA A 567 1.49 0.67 22.81
CA ALA A 567 1.33 -0.57 23.57
C ALA A 567 1.49 -1.80 22.67
N LEU A 568 2.07 -2.86 23.22
CA LEU A 568 2.15 -4.18 22.60
C LEU A 568 1.35 -5.18 23.44
N ILE A 569 0.35 -5.81 22.84
CA ILE A 569 -0.57 -6.75 23.47
C ILE A 569 -0.31 -8.13 22.87
N ASP A 570 0.35 -9.02 23.62
CA ASP A 570 0.61 -10.41 23.21
C ASP A 570 -0.59 -11.30 23.60
N VAL A 571 -1.47 -11.58 22.63
CA VAL A 571 -2.67 -12.40 22.82
C VAL A 571 -2.35 -13.84 22.45
N ARG A 572 -2.27 -14.72 23.45
CA ARG A 572 -2.00 -16.14 23.23
C ARG A 572 -3.27 -16.87 22.83
N ILE A 573 -3.23 -17.46 21.63
CA ILE A 573 -4.35 -18.21 21.06
C ILE A 573 -3.95 -19.66 20.78
N SER A 574 -4.93 -20.48 20.43
CA SER A 574 -4.71 -21.88 20.08
C SER A 574 -3.83 -22.02 18.82
N PRO A 575 -2.83 -22.94 18.81
CA PRO A 575 -1.96 -23.19 17.66
C PRO A 575 -2.69 -23.91 16.50
N ILE A 576 -3.95 -24.30 16.69
CA ILE A 576 -4.74 -25.08 15.72
C ILE A 576 -6.05 -24.40 15.32
N GLU A 577 -6.28 -23.14 15.75
CA GLU A 577 -7.46 -22.38 15.35
C GLU A 577 -7.45 -22.15 13.83
N PRO A 578 -8.48 -22.59 13.09
CA PRO A 578 -8.55 -22.39 11.64
C PRO A 578 -9.21 -21.05 11.29
N VAL A 579 -8.94 -20.55 10.08
CA VAL A 579 -9.79 -19.54 9.44
C VAL A 579 -10.89 -20.28 8.68
N THR A 580 -12.13 -20.06 9.10
CA THR A 580 -13.34 -20.58 8.47
C THR A 580 -14.35 -19.46 8.22
N PRO A 581 -15.22 -19.60 7.21
CA PRO A 581 -15.25 -20.69 6.22
C PRO A 581 -14.11 -20.55 5.19
N MET A 582 -13.98 -21.55 4.31
CA MET A 582 -12.94 -21.58 3.28
C MET A 582 -13.45 -22.17 1.96
N VAL A 583 -13.21 -21.50 0.84
CA VAL A 583 -13.25 -22.10 -0.51
C VAL A 583 -11.86 -22.68 -0.81
N PRO A 584 -11.72 -24.01 -1.01
CA PRO A 584 -10.44 -24.58 -1.40
C PRO A 584 -9.94 -24.02 -2.74
N SER A 585 -8.62 -23.94 -2.92
CA SER A 585 -8.02 -23.42 -4.16
C SER A 585 -8.55 -24.17 -5.39
N GLY A 586 -8.95 -23.45 -6.43
CA GLY A 586 -9.47 -24.02 -7.67
C GLY A 586 -10.92 -24.51 -7.60
N LYS A 587 -11.62 -24.31 -6.47
CA LYS A 587 -13.04 -24.62 -6.32
C LYS A 587 -13.92 -23.40 -6.60
N ALA A 588 -15.16 -23.66 -7.01
CA ALA A 588 -16.14 -22.60 -7.23
C ALA A 588 -16.56 -21.96 -5.88
N ASN A 589 -16.97 -20.69 -5.90
CA ASN A 589 -17.31 -19.95 -4.69
C ASN A 589 -18.38 -20.64 -3.83
N HIS A 590 -19.25 -21.46 -4.40
CA HIS A 590 -20.28 -22.18 -3.67
C HIS A 590 -19.82 -23.45 -2.97
N GLU A 591 -18.64 -23.98 -3.31
CA GLU A 591 -18.05 -25.17 -2.70
C GLU A 591 -17.28 -24.82 -1.40
N MET A 592 -17.96 -24.12 -0.49
CA MET A 592 -17.38 -23.69 0.78
C MET A 592 -17.32 -24.85 1.78
N GLU A 593 -16.25 -24.86 2.58
CA GLU A 593 -16.04 -25.78 3.70
C GLU A 593 -15.95 -25.00 5.03
N GLY A 594 -16.21 -25.68 6.16
CA GLY A 594 -16.15 -25.06 7.48
C GLY A 594 -17.31 -24.11 7.77
N LEU A 595 -18.47 -24.41 7.19
CA LEU A 595 -19.76 -23.78 7.52
C LEU A 595 -20.33 -24.38 8.83
N LEU A 596 -21.33 -23.70 9.42
CA LEU A 596 -22.01 -24.11 10.66
C LEU A 596 -22.82 -25.40 10.51
#